data_AF-A0A2E6WBA9-F1
#
_entry.id   AF-A0A2E6WBA9-F1
#
_cell.length_a   1.000
_cell.length_b   1.000
_cell.length_c   1.000
_cell.angle_alpha   90.00
_cell.angle_beta   90.00
_cell.angle_gamma   90.00
#
_symmetry.space_group_name_H-M   'P 1'
#
loop_
_entity.id
_entity.type
_entity.pdbx_description
1 polymer ?
#
loop_
_entity_poly.entity_id
_entity_poly.type
_entity_poly.pdbx_seq_one_letter_code
_entity_poly.pdbx_strand_id
1 'polypeptide(L)'
;MVEDATCTFCGCVCDDIELTVKGHEITQAKRACVLGKAWFLNHSVDDRPSCLIKGQPASVEEGIERAAQILTQSRYPLMYGLSDTTTESQRVAVSIADWVGANVDTTTSVCHGPSGMAFQGVGEVTCSLGEVRNRGDLIIFWGANPAESHPRHFTRYSLMPKGMFVPNGRKDRTCVVIDVRKTKSANTADIFIQLKPRSDFEALWTLRALCAGVELEAEQVLADTGVELAVWQDLMDRMKGSRFGVFFFGMGLTMTRGKHTNTEALLALTRDMNQHTRFVCKPNRGHGNVTGADNVVAWRTGYPFGVNLTRGYPRFNPGEYTASDVLARGEADAAIIIASDPMANFSERAREHLKSIPYIAFDPKETPTTRNAEVAFTVATYGINVPGTVYRMDDIPIPLRPAFDCHHPSDLEILQAIEARVQEIRVQGFHSTEENTSLRPARELADGSIAE
;
A
#
# COMPACT_ATOMS: atom_id res chain seq x y z
N MET A 1 25.09 3.75 -17.82
CA MET A 1 23.70 3.87 -18.31
C MET A 1 22.95 2.69 -17.78
N VAL A 2 21.74 2.89 -17.24
CA VAL A 2 20.88 1.81 -16.76
C VAL A 2 19.65 1.78 -17.65
N GLU A 3 19.49 0.69 -18.37
CA GLU A 3 18.35 0.42 -19.24
C GLU A 3 17.25 -0.25 -18.43
N ASP A 4 15.99 0.01 -18.83
CA ASP A 4 14.79 -0.56 -18.21
C ASP A 4 14.74 -0.43 -16.68
N ALA A 5 15.24 0.69 -16.16
CA ALA A 5 15.15 1.00 -14.75
C ALA A 5 13.67 1.10 -14.31
N THR A 6 13.41 0.68 -13.07
CA THR A 6 12.08 0.61 -12.49
C THR A 6 11.80 1.85 -11.63
N CYS A 7 10.79 2.64 -12.02
CA CYS A 7 10.33 3.79 -11.25
C CYS A 7 9.37 3.34 -10.13
N THR A 8 9.77 3.56 -8.89
CA THR A 8 9.03 3.17 -7.68
C THR A 8 8.18 4.29 -7.07
N PHE A 9 7.99 5.42 -7.76
CA PHE A 9 7.21 6.53 -7.19
C PHE A 9 5.73 6.22 -6.98
N CYS A 10 5.07 5.57 -7.95
CA CYS A 10 3.64 5.23 -7.84
C CYS A 10 3.39 3.80 -8.31
N GLY A 11 2.18 3.28 -8.05
CA GLY A 11 1.78 1.92 -8.37
C GLY A 11 1.73 1.59 -9.87
N CYS A 12 2.09 2.53 -10.76
CA CYS A 12 2.35 2.24 -12.17
C CYS A 12 3.66 1.49 -12.41
N VAL A 13 4.60 1.53 -11.46
CA VAL A 13 5.88 0.80 -11.45
C VAL A 13 6.49 0.71 -12.84
N CYS A 14 6.89 1.86 -13.38
CA CYS A 14 7.31 1.92 -14.78
C CYS A 14 8.71 1.33 -14.95
N ASP A 15 8.83 0.20 -15.64
CA ASP A 15 10.07 -0.59 -15.85
C ASP A 15 10.72 -0.40 -17.23
N ASP A 16 10.53 0.78 -17.83
CA ASP A 16 11.12 1.16 -19.13
C ASP A 16 11.88 2.48 -19.00
N ILE A 17 12.47 2.81 -17.85
CA ILE A 17 13.16 4.09 -17.70
C ILE A 17 14.62 3.93 -18.15
N GLU A 18 15.13 4.86 -18.96
CA GLU A 18 16.56 4.91 -19.28
C GLU A 18 17.22 5.97 -18.40
N LEU A 19 18.20 5.56 -17.60
CA LEU A 19 18.95 6.44 -16.69
C LEU A 19 20.39 6.65 -17.18
N THR A 20 20.81 7.91 -17.24
CA THR A 20 22.22 8.28 -17.42
C THR A 20 22.82 8.62 -16.07
N VAL A 21 23.78 7.82 -15.63
CA VAL A 21 24.42 7.92 -14.31
C VAL A 21 25.86 8.38 -14.47
N LYS A 22 26.31 9.32 -13.64
CA LYS A 22 27.72 9.77 -13.53
C LYS A 22 28.14 9.68 -12.06
N GLY A 23 28.99 8.73 -11.70
CA GLY A 23 29.32 8.48 -10.30
C GLY A 23 28.06 8.08 -9.51
N HIS A 24 27.71 8.87 -8.49
CA HIS A 24 26.53 8.67 -7.63
C HIS A 24 25.39 9.65 -7.94
N GLU A 25 25.30 10.13 -9.18
CA GLU A 25 24.27 11.09 -9.62
C GLU A 25 23.55 10.59 -10.88
N ILE A 26 22.22 10.64 -10.87
CA ILE A 26 21.39 10.42 -12.06
C ILE A 26 21.18 11.76 -12.77
N THR A 27 21.86 11.94 -13.89
CA THR A 27 21.84 13.20 -14.66
C THR A 27 20.73 13.27 -15.70
N GLN A 28 20.15 12.12 -16.07
CA GLN A 28 19.05 12.06 -17.03
C GLN A 28 18.15 10.85 -16.75
N ALA A 29 16.84 11.06 -16.84
CA ALA A 29 15.82 10.01 -16.77
C ALA A 29 14.86 10.13 -17.96
N LYS A 30 15.11 9.36 -19.03
CA LYS A 30 14.23 9.34 -20.21
C LYS A 30 13.04 8.41 -19.97
N ARG A 31 11.91 8.72 -20.62
CA ARG A 31 10.61 8.04 -20.43
C ARG A 31 10.00 8.18 -19.02
N ALA A 32 10.66 8.83 -18.06
CA ALA A 32 10.06 9.20 -16.78
C ALA A 32 9.07 10.37 -16.92
N CYS A 33 7.93 10.30 -16.22
CA CYS A 33 7.00 11.44 -16.08
C CYS A 33 7.53 12.47 -15.09
N VAL A 34 6.77 13.54 -14.83
CA VAL A 34 7.16 14.58 -13.86
C VAL A 34 7.50 14.01 -12.47
N LEU A 35 6.71 13.05 -11.98
CA LEU A 35 6.95 12.41 -10.68
C LEU A 35 8.18 11.52 -10.70
N GLY A 36 8.34 10.70 -11.75
CA GLY A 36 9.53 9.85 -11.92
C GLY A 36 10.81 10.67 -12.12
N LYS A 37 10.74 11.82 -12.81
CA LYS A 37 11.88 12.73 -12.93
C LYS A 37 12.23 13.35 -11.59
N ALA A 38 11.24 13.78 -10.80
CA ALA A 38 11.50 14.26 -9.45
C ALA A 38 12.12 13.15 -8.57
N TRP A 39 11.62 11.91 -8.68
CA TRP A 39 12.15 10.75 -7.97
C TRP A 39 13.62 10.46 -8.31
N PHE A 40 13.97 10.40 -9.60
CA PHE A 40 15.32 10.04 -10.03
C PHE A 40 16.32 11.20 -9.99
N LEU A 41 15.94 12.38 -10.48
CA LEU A 41 16.88 13.50 -10.68
C LEU A 41 17.12 14.31 -9.41
N ASN A 42 16.18 14.29 -8.45
CA ASN A 42 16.37 14.96 -7.16
C ASN A 42 16.88 13.99 -6.08
N HIS A 43 17.14 12.74 -6.42
CA HIS A 43 17.76 11.81 -5.49
C HIS A 43 19.25 12.13 -5.37
N SER A 44 19.64 12.54 -4.17
CA SER A 44 21.01 12.50 -3.69
C SER A 44 21.15 11.41 -2.65
N VAL A 45 22.34 10.85 -2.48
CA VAL A 45 22.66 10.14 -1.24
C VAL A 45 22.71 11.16 -0.12
N ASP A 46 22.12 10.84 1.04
CA ASP A 46 22.13 11.72 2.20
C ASP A 46 23.52 11.64 2.88
N ASP A 47 24.03 12.73 3.42
CA ASP A 47 25.34 12.74 4.11
C ASP A 47 25.20 12.58 5.64
N ARG A 48 23.96 12.49 6.16
CA ARG A 48 23.70 12.26 7.58
C ARG A 48 24.20 10.87 8.01
N PRO A 49 24.48 10.67 9.31
CA PRO A 49 24.80 9.33 9.82
C PRO A 49 23.73 8.29 9.44
N SER A 50 24.18 7.06 9.17
CA SER A 50 23.27 5.93 8.91
C SER A 50 22.36 5.61 10.10
N CYS A 51 22.72 6.03 11.31
CA CYS A 51 21.90 5.87 12.51
C CYS A 51 21.97 7.11 13.41
N LEU A 52 20.81 7.50 13.94
CA LEU A 52 20.65 8.48 15.00
C LEU A 52 19.89 7.84 16.16
N ILE A 53 20.34 8.04 17.40
CA ILE A 53 19.59 7.71 18.62
C ILE A 53 19.24 9.02 19.33
N LYS A 54 17.95 9.29 19.52
CA LYS A 54 17.44 10.57 20.07
C LYS A 54 18.03 11.80 19.37
N GLY A 55 18.16 11.72 18.03
CA GLY A 55 18.72 12.77 17.19
C GLY A 55 20.25 12.92 17.26
N GLN A 56 20.97 12.08 18.01
CA GLN A 56 22.44 12.10 18.08
C GLN A 56 23.04 11.00 17.20
N PRO A 57 24.15 11.26 16.47
CA PRO A 57 24.89 10.24 15.72
C PRO A 57 25.25 9.02 16.58
N ALA A 58 24.98 7.83 16.06
CA ALA A 58 25.32 6.55 16.67
C ALA A 58 25.78 5.56 15.58
N SER A 59 26.44 4.47 16.00
CA SER A 59 26.70 3.35 15.09
C SER A 59 25.41 2.63 14.70
N VAL A 60 25.43 1.94 13.56
CA VAL A 60 24.27 1.15 13.10
C VAL A 60 24.01 0.00 14.07
N GLU A 61 25.06 -0.59 14.63
CA GLU A 61 25.03 -1.68 15.62
C GLU A 61 24.36 -1.23 16.93
N GLU A 62 24.70 -0.04 17.45
CA GLU A 62 24.03 0.53 18.62
C GLU A 62 22.54 0.80 18.35
N GLY A 63 22.22 1.28 17.15
CA GLY A 63 20.84 1.47 16.70
C GLY A 63 20.06 0.16 16.66
N ILE A 64 20.64 -0.90 16.10
CA ILE A 64 20.05 -2.24 16.03
C ILE A 64 19.78 -2.79 17.43
N GLU A 65 20.76 -2.68 18.34
CA GLU A 65 20.59 -3.08 19.74
C GLU A 65 19.43 -2.33 20.39
N ARG A 66 19.42 -1.00 20.26
CA ARG A 66 18.38 -0.17 20.86
C ARG A 66 17.00 -0.48 20.28
N ALA A 67 16.90 -0.69 18.96
CA ALA A 67 15.67 -1.07 18.29
C ALA A 67 15.14 -2.42 18.79
N ALA A 68 16.00 -3.44 18.88
CA ALA A 68 15.64 -4.76 19.37
C ALA A 68 15.16 -4.72 20.84
N GLN A 69 15.81 -3.92 21.70
CA GLN A 69 15.37 -3.71 23.08
C GLN A 69 13.99 -3.06 23.17
N ILE A 70 13.72 -2.00 22.40
CA ILE A 70 12.40 -1.34 22.37
C ILE A 70 11.32 -2.34 21.99
N LEU A 71 11.54 -3.12 20.92
CA LEU A 71 10.55 -4.06 20.41
C LEU A 71 10.30 -5.24 21.36
N THR A 72 11.35 -5.75 22.02
CA THR A 72 11.22 -6.91 22.93
C THR A 72 10.65 -6.55 24.31
N GLN A 73 10.81 -5.30 24.75
CA GLN A 73 10.27 -4.79 26.02
C GLN A 73 8.83 -4.25 25.89
N SER A 74 8.38 -3.97 24.67
CA SER A 74 7.02 -3.51 24.35
C SER A 74 5.98 -4.61 24.56
N ARG A 75 4.79 -4.22 25.03
CA ARG A 75 3.63 -5.09 25.25
C ARG A 75 2.67 -5.07 24.06
N TYR A 76 2.59 -3.96 23.33
CA TYR A 76 1.70 -3.79 22.20
C TYR A 76 2.38 -3.02 21.06
N PRO A 77 3.45 -3.56 20.45
CA PRO A 77 4.20 -2.84 19.43
C PRO A 77 3.39 -2.69 18.14
N LEU A 78 3.61 -1.58 17.43
CA LEU A 78 3.04 -1.32 16.10
C LEU A 78 4.13 -1.35 15.03
N MET A 79 3.91 -2.09 13.96
CA MET A 79 4.68 -2.05 12.72
C MET A 79 3.85 -1.40 11.61
N TYR A 80 4.35 -0.31 11.04
CA TYR A 80 3.62 0.46 10.04
C TYR A 80 4.48 0.92 8.85
N GLY A 81 3.84 1.05 7.68
CA GLY A 81 4.39 1.67 6.48
C GLY A 81 4.51 0.66 5.35
N LEU A 82 5.71 0.06 5.20
CA LEU A 82 6.04 -1.08 4.34
C LEU A 82 5.86 -0.86 2.83
N SER A 83 5.28 0.24 2.39
CA SER A 83 4.81 0.41 1.01
C SER A 83 5.86 1.00 0.07
N ASP A 84 6.92 1.59 0.63
CA ASP A 84 8.07 2.15 -0.08
C ASP A 84 9.38 1.43 0.27
N THR A 85 9.32 0.10 0.28
CA THR A 85 10.48 -0.79 0.47
C THR A 85 10.31 -2.05 -0.38
N THR A 86 11.32 -2.92 -0.41
CA THR A 86 11.31 -4.17 -1.18
C THR A 86 10.43 -5.25 -0.52
N THR A 87 9.96 -6.20 -1.32
CA THR A 87 9.21 -7.37 -0.85
C THR A 87 10.03 -8.19 0.16
N GLU A 88 11.35 -8.23 -0.04
CA GLU A 88 12.31 -8.88 0.83
C GLU A 88 12.34 -8.23 2.22
N SER A 89 12.41 -6.89 2.30
CA SER A 89 12.36 -6.13 3.55
C SER A 89 10.99 -6.27 4.24
N GLN A 90 9.90 -6.21 3.47
CA GLN A 90 8.53 -6.44 3.97
C GLN A 90 8.42 -7.81 4.67
N ARG A 91 9.00 -8.85 4.07
CA ARG A 91 8.95 -10.22 4.61
C ARG A 91 9.68 -10.34 5.95
N VAL A 92 10.82 -9.67 6.10
CA VAL A 92 11.59 -9.66 7.36
C VAL A 92 10.85 -8.83 8.42
N ALA A 93 10.29 -7.69 8.03
CA ALA A 93 9.48 -6.87 8.93
C ALA A 93 8.31 -7.67 9.53
N VAL A 94 7.51 -8.35 8.70
CA VAL A 94 6.42 -9.22 9.21
C VAL A 94 6.93 -10.34 10.13
N SER A 95 8.15 -10.84 9.87
CA SER A 95 8.81 -11.83 10.73
C SER A 95 9.15 -11.27 12.12
N ILE A 96 9.74 -10.07 12.18
CA ILE A 96 10.00 -9.36 13.45
C ILE A 96 8.71 -9.15 14.23
N ALA A 97 7.64 -8.72 13.54
CA ALA A 97 6.34 -8.51 14.16
C ALA A 97 5.77 -9.78 14.80
N ASP A 98 5.98 -10.95 14.19
CA ASP A 98 5.58 -12.24 14.75
C ASP A 98 6.37 -12.56 16.03
N TRP A 99 7.71 -12.40 16.01
CA TRP A 99 8.57 -12.60 17.18
C TRP A 99 8.22 -11.74 18.39
N VAL A 100 7.64 -10.56 18.17
CA VAL A 100 7.30 -9.62 19.24
C VAL A 100 5.80 -9.47 19.49
N GLY A 101 4.95 -10.19 18.76
CA GLY A 101 3.49 -10.11 18.91
C GLY A 101 2.92 -8.74 18.54
N ALA A 102 3.45 -8.09 17.51
CA ALA A 102 3.06 -6.75 17.08
C ALA A 102 1.74 -6.70 16.30
N ASN A 103 1.21 -5.49 16.14
CA ASN A 103 0.29 -5.16 15.08
C ASN A 103 1.09 -4.88 13.79
N VAL A 104 0.66 -5.41 12.67
CA VAL A 104 1.23 -5.17 11.34
C VAL A 104 0.20 -4.44 10.49
N ASP A 105 0.56 -3.24 10.07
CA ASP A 105 -0.27 -2.44 9.17
C ASP A 105 0.57 -1.81 8.06
N THR A 106 -0.06 -1.51 6.93
CA THR A 106 0.60 -0.92 5.75
C THR A 106 -0.11 0.39 5.40
N THR A 107 0.46 1.18 4.48
CA THR A 107 -0.24 2.39 3.99
C THR A 107 -1.59 2.09 3.31
N THR A 108 -1.90 0.81 3.03
CA THR A 108 -3.22 0.38 2.56
C THR A 108 -4.33 0.84 3.51
N SER A 109 -4.15 0.82 4.84
CA SER A 109 -5.20 1.24 5.77
C SER A 109 -5.68 2.68 5.59
N VAL A 110 -4.81 3.56 5.10
CA VAL A 110 -5.12 4.97 4.76
C VAL A 110 -5.23 5.22 3.25
N CYS A 111 -5.28 4.15 2.44
CA CYS A 111 -5.37 4.22 0.98
C CYS A 111 -6.49 3.31 0.42
N HIS A 112 -6.16 2.08 0.03
CA HIS A 112 -7.08 1.13 -0.58
C HIS A 112 -7.56 0.02 0.38
N GLY A 113 -7.38 0.17 1.69
CA GLY A 113 -7.90 -0.73 2.72
C GLY A 113 -9.42 -0.93 2.63
N PRO A 114 -10.21 0.12 2.36
CA PRO A 114 -11.62 -0.03 2.01
C PRO A 114 -11.87 -0.93 0.80
N SER A 115 -11.01 -0.88 -0.22
CA SER A 115 -11.07 -1.81 -1.35
C SER A 115 -10.71 -3.24 -0.93
N GLY A 116 -9.76 -3.37 -0.01
CA GLY A 116 -9.37 -4.61 0.63
C GLY A 116 -10.55 -5.33 1.29
N MET A 117 -11.28 -4.62 2.14
CA MET A 117 -12.48 -5.13 2.80
C MET A 117 -13.59 -5.46 1.80
N ALA A 118 -13.77 -4.61 0.78
CA ALA A 118 -14.79 -4.82 -0.23
C ALA A 118 -14.59 -6.11 -1.04
N PHE A 119 -13.36 -6.38 -1.51
CA PHE A 119 -13.12 -7.60 -2.31
C PHE A 119 -13.27 -8.88 -1.48
N GLN A 120 -13.03 -8.83 -0.16
CA GLN A 120 -13.29 -9.97 0.74
C GLN A 120 -14.78 -10.32 0.79
N GLY A 121 -15.67 -9.32 0.67
CA GLY A 121 -17.12 -9.51 0.67
C GLY A 121 -17.71 -9.94 -0.68
N VAL A 122 -17.25 -9.36 -1.79
CA VAL A 122 -17.90 -9.56 -3.11
C VAL A 122 -17.00 -10.10 -4.22
N GLY A 123 -15.70 -10.29 -3.95
CA GLY A 123 -14.68 -10.68 -4.93
C GLY A 123 -14.20 -9.52 -5.81
N GLU A 124 -13.15 -9.77 -6.60
CA GLU A 124 -12.63 -8.83 -7.62
C GLU A 124 -12.61 -9.51 -9.00
N VAL A 125 -13.32 -8.95 -9.99
CA VAL A 125 -13.19 -9.39 -11.38
C VAL A 125 -12.09 -8.57 -12.04
N THR A 126 -10.94 -9.20 -12.30
CA THR A 126 -9.68 -8.47 -12.43
C THR A 126 -8.86 -8.86 -13.65
N CYS A 127 -7.82 -8.09 -13.98
CA CYS A 127 -6.86 -8.41 -15.03
C CYS A 127 -5.52 -7.65 -14.86
N SER A 128 -4.52 -8.00 -15.69
CA SER A 128 -3.29 -7.21 -15.80
C SER A 128 -3.50 -5.91 -16.59
N LEU A 129 -2.62 -4.93 -16.43
CA LEU A 129 -2.59 -3.73 -17.29
C LEU A 129 -2.24 -4.07 -18.74
N GLY A 130 -1.65 -5.24 -18.99
CA GLY A 130 -1.42 -5.78 -20.34
C GLY A 130 -2.74 -6.15 -21.05
N GLU A 131 -3.71 -6.70 -20.33
CA GLU A 131 -5.05 -6.97 -20.86
C GLU A 131 -5.77 -5.68 -21.21
N VAL A 132 -5.74 -4.68 -20.31
CA VAL A 132 -6.28 -3.34 -20.56
C VAL A 132 -5.64 -2.72 -21.80
N ARG A 133 -4.31 -2.75 -21.89
CA ARG A 133 -3.57 -2.24 -23.06
C ARG A 133 -4.00 -2.92 -24.35
N ASN A 134 -4.28 -4.22 -24.34
CA ASN A 134 -4.57 -4.96 -25.57
C ASN A 134 -6.04 -5.00 -25.97
N ARG A 135 -6.96 -4.86 -25.02
CA ARG A 135 -8.40 -5.14 -25.23
C ARG A 135 -9.34 -3.99 -24.87
N GLY A 136 -8.99 -3.17 -23.87
CA GLY A 136 -9.95 -2.24 -23.26
C GLY A 136 -10.46 -1.16 -24.21
N ASP A 137 -11.72 -1.25 -24.62
CA ASP A 137 -12.36 -0.28 -25.52
C ASP A 137 -13.30 0.69 -24.81
N LEU A 138 -13.69 0.39 -23.57
CA LEU A 138 -14.34 1.34 -22.66
C LEU A 138 -13.54 1.42 -21.35
N ILE A 139 -12.95 2.58 -21.08
CA ILE A 139 -12.13 2.82 -19.88
C ILE A 139 -12.84 3.86 -19.01
N ILE A 140 -13.20 3.47 -17.79
CA ILE A 140 -13.93 4.31 -16.84
C ILE A 140 -13.03 4.59 -15.63
N PHE A 141 -12.68 5.85 -15.40
CA PHE A 141 -11.99 6.29 -14.19
C PHE A 141 -13.00 6.86 -13.19
N TRP A 142 -13.18 6.19 -12.06
CA TRP A 142 -14.11 6.59 -11.00
C TRP A 142 -13.37 7.10 -9.77
N GLY A 143 -13.55 8.38 -9.42
CA GLY A 143 -12.92 8.98 -8.25
C GLY A 143 -11.39 8.88 -8.29
N ALA A 144 -10.82 8.92 -9.49
CA ALA A 144 -9.40 8.78 -9.76
C ALA A 144 -8.91 9.90 -10.68
N ASN A 145 -7.71 10.41 -10.39
CA ASN A 145 -7.06 11.42 -11.23
C ASN A 145 -5.66 10.95 -11.68
N PRO A 146 -5.56 9.97 -12.60
CA PRO A 146 -4.28 9.43 -13.06
C PRO A 146 -3.38 10.47 -13.73
N ALA A 147 -3.92 11.53 -14.33
CA ALA A 147 -3.10 12.59 -14.92
C ALA A 147 -2.10 13.22 -13.91
N GLU A 148 -2.46 13.23 -12.62
CA GLU A 148 -1.61 13.78 -11.55
C GLU A 148 -1.04 12.72 -10.63
N SER A 149 -1.81 11.67 -10.31
CA SER A 149 -1.37 10.61 -9.38
C SER A 149 -0.55 9.52 -10.06
N HIS A 150 -0.81 9.25 -11.35
CA HIS A 150 -0.21 8.15 -12.11
C HIS A 150 0.07 8.59 -13.56
N PRO A 151 0.93 9.60 -13.81
CA PRO A 151 0.88 10.36 -15.07
C PRO A 151 1.14 9.56 -16.35
N ARG A 152 1.80 8.39 -16.26
CA ARG A 152 2.02 7.49 -17.41
C ARG A 152 0.91 6.46 -17.60
N HIS A 153 -0.09 6.40 -16.73
CA HIS A 153 -1.15 5.41 -16.80
C HIS A 153 -1.91 5.46 -18.14
N PHE A 154 -2.24 6.67 -18.61
CA PHE A 154 -2.90 6.88 -19.90
C PHE A 154 -2.01 6.49 -21.07
N THR A 155 -0.75 6.90 -21.05
CA THR A 155 0.17 6.72 -22.19
C THR A 155 0.70 5.31 -22.31
N ARG A 156 0.77 4.58 -21.19
CA ARG A 156 1.39 3.26 -21.14
C ARG A 156 0.39 2.11 -21.10
N TYR A 157 -0.73 2.27 -20.40
CA TYR A 157 -1.58 1.13 -20.03
C TYR A 157 -3.02 1.24 -20.53
N SER A 158 -3.62 2.43 -20.53
CA SER A 158 -5.09 2.54 -20.62
C SER A 158 -5.63 3.22 -21.88
N LEU A 159 -5.17 4.42 -22.24
CA LEU A 159 -5.86 5.24 -23.25
C LEU A 159 -5.12 5.35 -24.59
N MET A 160 -3.82 5.67 -24.55
CA MET A 160 -3.05 5.94 -25.76
C MET A 160 -2.44 4.70 -26.45
N PRO A 161 -2.07 3.61 -25.76
CA PRO A 161 -1.29 2.56 -26.40
C PRO A 161 -2.13 1.82 -27.44
N LYS A 162 -1.51 1.51 -28.58
CA LYS A 162 -2.05 0.55 -29.54
C LYS A 162 -1.95 -0.86 -28.93
N GLY A 163 -3.03 -1.61 -29.07
CA GLY A 163 -3.17 -2.96 -28.55
C GLY A 163 -3.57 -3.95 -29.64
N MET A 164 -3.51 -5.24 -29.32
CA MET A 164 -3.87 -6.32 -30.26
C MET A 164 -5.29 -6.19 -30.82
N PHE A 165 -6.27 -5.77 -30.00
CA PHE A 165 -7.69 -5.66 -30.38
C PHE A 165 -8.20 -4.22 -30.44
N VAL A 166 -7.29 -3.26 -30.23
CA VAL A 166 -7.50 -1.80 -30.31
C VAL A 166 -6.30 -1.18 -31.06
N PRO A 167 -6.10 -1.55 -32.35
CA PRO A 167 -4.89 -1.22 -33.11
C PRO A 167 -4.73 0.28 -33.39
N ASN A 168 -5.80 1.08 -33.33
CA ASN A 168 -5.75 2.53 -33.50
C ASN A 168 -5.52 3.29 -32.18
N GLY A 169 -5.29 2.58 -31.06
CA GLY A 169 -5.01 3.17 -29.76
C GLY A 169 -6.18 4.03 -29.28
N ARG A 170 -5.92 5.30 -28.94
CA ARG A 170 -6.93 6.24 -28.40
C ARG A 170 -8.23 6.32 -29.21
N LYS A 171 -8.17 6.16 -30.53
CA LYS A 171 -9.35 6.23 -31.41
C LYS A 171 -10.30 5.04 -31.25
N ASP A 172 -9.81 3.89 -30.78
CA ASP A 172 -10.62 2.69 -30.54
C ASP A 172 -11.14 2.62 -29.10
N ARG A 173 -10.93 3.67 -28.29
CA ARG A 173 -11.26 3.66 -26.86
C ARG A 173 -12.17 4.83 -26.51
N THR A 174 -13.21 4.55 -25.74
CA THR A 174 -14.02 5.56 -25.05
C THR A 174 -13.51 5.72 -23.62
N CYS A 175 -13.20 6.95 -23.23
CA CYS A 175 -12.76 7.30 -21.89
C CYS A 175 -13.89 8.01 -21.14
N VAL A 176 -14.31 7.46 -20.01
CA VAL A 176 -15.27 8.08 -19.09
C VAL A 176 -14.54 8.46 -17.81
N VAL A 177 -14.73 9.69 -17.34
CA VAL A 177 -14.27 10.13 -16.03
C VAL A 177 -15.47 10.50 -15.17
N ILE A 178 -15.55 9.90 -13.99
CA ILE A 178 -16.61 10.15 -13.01
C ILE A 178 -15.93 10.71 -11.76
N ASP A 179 -16.11 12.00 -11.52
CA ASP A 179 -15.46 12.70 -10.41
C ASP A 179 -16.30 13.92 -9.99
N VAL A 180 -16.25 14.29 -8.72
CA VAL A 180 -16.93 15.48 -8.18
C VAL A 180 -16.31 16.78 -8.69
N ARG A 181 -15.07 16.73 -9.22
CA ARG A 181 -14.34 17.87 -9.80
C ARG A 181 -13.92 17.58 -11.23
N LYS A 182 -13.90 18.61 -12.07
CA LYS A 182 -13.26 18.57 -13.39
C LYS A 182 -11.74 18.59 -13.25
N THR A 183 -11.14 17.43 -12.96
CA THR A 183 -9.70 17.26 -12.77
C THR A 183 -8.92 17.33 -14.09
N LYS A 184 -7.59 17.33 -14.05
CA LYS A 184 -6.76 17.23 -15.28
C LYS A 184 -7.05 15.95 -16.07
N SER A 185 -7.48 14.88 -15.41
CA SER A 185 -7.90 13.64 -16.06
C SER A 185 -9.20 13.81 -16.86
N ALA A 186 -10.12 14.68 -16.43
CA ALA A 186 -11.35 14.95 -17.18
C ALA A 186 -11.10 15.54 -18.57
N ASN A 187 -9.95 16.21 -18.78
CA ASN A 187 -9.59 16.77 -20.09
C ASN A 187 -9.24 15.70 -21.14
N THR A 188 -8.97 14.45 -20.73
CA THR A 188 -8.69 13.33 -21.65
C THR A 188 -9.92 12.47 -21.90
N ALA A 189 -11.02 12.72 -21.17
CA ALA A 189 -12.26 11.97 -21.24
C ALA A 189 -13.09 12.37 -22.47
N ASP A 190 -13.76 11.38 -23.07
CA ASP A 190 -14.83 11.61 -24.04
C ASP A 190 -16.12 12.00 -23.31
N ILE A 191 -16.32 11.44 -22.12
CA ILE A 191 -17.49 11.66 -21.27
C ILE A 191 -17.01 12.01 -19.87
N PHE A 192 -17.49 13.13 -19.34
CA PHE A 192 -17.27 13.52 -17.96
C PHE A 192 -18.60 13.59 -17.22
N ILE A 193 -18.76 12.81 -16.16
CA ILE A 193 -19.95 12.82 -15.30
C ILE A 193 -19.53 13.43 -13.97
N GLN A 194 -20.10 14.59 -13.66
CA GLN A 194 -19.84 15.28 -12.41
C GLN A 194 -20.87 14.89 -11.36
N LEU A 195 -20.44 14.14 -10.35
CA LEU A 195 -21.32 13.73 -9.25
C LEU A 195 -21.52 14.82 -8.22
N LYS A 196 -22.68 14.80 -7.57
CA LYS A 196 -22.88 15.43 -6.28
C LYS A 196 -21.85 14.85 -5.28
N PRO A 197 -21.19 15.67 -4.45
CA PRO A 197 -20.26 15.15 -3.46
C PRO A 197 -20.91 14.12 -2.53
N ARG A 198 -20.22 12.99 -2.30
CA ARG A 198 -20.63 11.90 -1.39
C ARG A 198 -21.87 11.11 -1.86
N SER A 199 -22.14 11.07 -3.17
CA SER A 199 -23.23 10.27 -3.76
C SER A 199 -22.74 9.09 -4.62
N ASP A 200 -21.47 8.69 -4.48
CA ASP A 200 -20.88 7.59 -5.25
C ASP A 200 -21.63 6.27 -5.04
N PHE A 201 -22.08 5.99 -3.81
CA PHE A 201 -22.86 4.80 -3.50
C PHE A 201 -24.18 4.78 -4.29
N GLU A 202 -24.95 5.86 -4.21
CA GLU A 202 -26.24 6.01 -4.89
C GLU A 202 -26.08 5.94 -6.42
N ALA A 203 -25.02 6.54 -6.97
CA ALA A 203 -24.67 6.46 -8.39
C ALA A 203 -24.32 5.03 -8.84
N LEU A 204 -23.54 4.30 -8.05
CA LEU A 204 -23.21 2.91 -8.34
C LEU A 204 -24.45 2.00 -8.27
N TRP A 205 -25.33 2.21 -7.28
CA TRP A 205 -26.59 1.47 -7.18
C TRP A 205 -27.57 1.81 -8.30
N THR A 206 -27.59 3.06 -8.77
CA THR A 206 -28.33 3.45 -9.98
C THR A 206 -27.87 2.61 -11.17
N LEU A 207 -26.55 2.52 -11.43
CA LEU A 207 -26.02 1.68 -12.51
C LEU A 207 -26.32 0.19 -12.30
N ARG A 208 -26.28 -0.32 -11.07
CA ARG A 208 -26.64 -1.73 -10.80
C ARG A 208 -28.11 -2.01 -11.07
N ALA A 209 -29.01 -1.11 -10.68
CA ALA A 209 -30.44 -1.20 -10.97
C ALA A 209 -30.69 -1.19 -12.48
N LEU A 210 -30.04 -0.27 -13.22
CA LEU A 210 -30.10 -0.23 -14.69
C LEU A 210 -29.52 -1.50 -15.35
N CYS A 211 -28.45 -2.06 -14.78
CA CYS A 211 -27.89 -3.33 -15.25
C CYS A 211 -28.93 -4.44 -15.14
N ALA A 212 -29.62 -4.52 -13.99
CA ALA A 212 -30.66 -5.50 -13.67
C ALA A 212 -32.02 -5.23 -14.34
N GLY A 213 -32.19 -4.12 -15.07
CA GLY A 213 -33.46 -3.76 -15.71
C GLY A 213 -34.55 -3.31 -14.74
N VAL A 214 -34.16 -2.78 -13.58
CA VAL A 214 -35.09 -2.20 -12.60
C VAL A 214 -35.48 -0.79 -13.05
N GLU A 215 -36.78 -0.50 -13.04
CA GLU A 215 -37.28 0.86 -13.31
C GLU A 215 -36.90 1.81 -12.18
N LEU A 216 -36.40 2.99 -12.56
CA LEU A 216 -35.93 4.02 -11.63
C LEU A 216 -36.73 5.31 -11.82
N GLU A 217 -37.05 5.98 -10.73
CA GLU A 217 -37.68 7.30 -10.75
C GLU A 217 -36.63 8.37 -11.08
N ALA A 218 -36.80 9.06 -12.20
CA ALA A 218 -35.83 10.04 -12.70
C ALA A 218 -35.57 11.19 -11.71
N GLU A 219 -36.60 11.65 -11.01
CA GLU A 219 -36.49 12.73 -10.02
C GLU A 219 -35.66 12.30 -8.80
N GLN A 220 -35.83 11.07 -8.33
CA GLN A 220 -35.07 10.52 -7.20
C GLN A 220 -33.59 10.37 -7.56
N VAL A 221 -33.29 9.80 -8.74
CA VAL A 221 -31.91 9.65 -9.22
C VAL A 221 -31.21 10.99 -9.33
N LEU A 222 -31.88 12.00 -9.90
CA LEU A 222 -31.33 13.36 -9.98
C LEU A 222 -31.08 13.95 -8.59
N ALA A 223 -31.99 13.76 -7.63
CA ALA A 223 -31.85 14.27 -6.26
C ALA A 223 -30.66 13.63 -5.51
N ASP A 224 -30.47 12.32 -5.68
CA ASP A 224 -29.45 11.54 -5.00
C ASP A 224 -28.07 11.75 -5.61
N THR A 225 -27.94 11.60 -6.93
CA THR A 225 -26.63 11.61 -7.60
C THR A 225 -26.23 13.00 -8.09
N GLY A 226 -27.19 13.91 -8.27
CA GLY A 226 -27.00 15.20 -8.93
C GLY A 226 -26.87 15.10 -10.45
N VAL A 227 -27.24 13.96 -11.04
CA VAL A 227 -27.08 13.65 -12.47
C VAL A 227 -28.37 13.05 -13.00
N GLU A 228 -28.84 13.51 -14.16
CA GLU A 228 -30.08 13.02 -14.77
C GLU A 228 -30.00 11.53 -15.11
N LEU A 229 -31.11 10.80 -14.90
CA LEU A 229 -31.22 9.37 -15.21
C LEU A 229 -30.82 9.04 -16.66
N ALA A 230 -31.10 9.94 -17.62
CA ALA A 230 -30.74 9.75 -19.02
C ALA A 230 -29.22 9.61 -19.24
N VAL A 231 -28.40 10.31 -18.44
CA VAL A 231 -26.93 10.21 -18.51
C VAL A 231 -26.46 8.84 -18.00
N TRP A 232 -27.09 8.34 -16.94
CA TRP A 232 -26.81 7.00 -16.41
C TRP A 232 -27.24 5.90 -17.36
N GLN A 233 -28.37 6.09 -18.05
CA GLN A 233 -28.85 5.18 -19.08
C GLN A 233 -27.90 5.12 -20.28
N ASP A 234 -27.46 6.27 -20.80
CA ASP A 234 -26.47 6.34 -21.89
C ASP A 234 -25.15 5.65 -21.48
N LEU A 235 -24.67 5.88 -20.25
CA LEU A 235 -23.47 5.20 -19.77
C LEU A 235 -23.69 3.67 -19.69
N MET A 236 -24.81 3.21 -19.16
CA MET A 236 -25.13 1.77 -19.06
C MET A 236 -25.23 1.12 -20.45
N ASP A 237 -25.86 1.79 -21.41
CA ASP A 237 -25.98 1.29 -22.78
C ASP A 237 -24.61 1.17 -23.45
N ARG A 238 -23.71 2.14 -23.25
CA ARG A 238 -22.30 2.05 -23.69
C ARG A 238 -21.54 0.95 -22.98
N MET A 239 -21.75 0.78 -21.68
CA MET A 239 -21.15 -0.30 -20.90
C MET A 239 -21.56 -1.66 -21.48
N LYS A 240 -22.85 -1.89 -21.73
CA LYS A 240 -23.39 -3.12 -22.35
C LYS A 240 -22.91 -3.30 -23.80
N GLY A 241 -22.69 -2.22 -24.54
CA GLY A 241 -22.21 -2.24 -25.93
C GLY A 241 -20.68 -2.38 -26.11
N SER A 242 -19.89 -2.27 -25.03
CA SER A 242 -18.43 -2.43 -25.08
C SER A 242 -18.00 -3.88 -25.28
N ARG A 243 -16.79 -4.13 -25.79
CA ARG A 243 -16.22 -5.49 -25.90
C ARG A 243 -15.40 -5.87 -24.68
N PHE A 244 -14.70 -4.89 -24.10
CA PHE A 244 -13.90 -5.06 -22.89
C PHE A 244 -13.92 -3.75 -22.09
N GLY A 245 -14.81 -3.70 -21.11
CA GLY A 245 -14.93 -2.57 -20.19
C GLY A 245 -13.98 -2.67 -19.01
N VAL A 246 -13.42 -1.53 -18.58
CA VAL A 246 -12.47 -1.46 -17.48
C VAL A 246 -12.84 -0.34 -16.53
N PHE A 247 -13.06 -0.67 -15.27
CA PHE A 247 -13.09 0.30 -14.19
C PHE A 247 -11.71 0.47 -13.56
N PHE A 248 -11.23 1.70 -13.54
CA PHE A 248 -10.14 2.14 -12.69
C PHE A 248 -10.71 3.05 -11.62
N PHE A 249 -10.36 2.83 -10.36
CA PHE A 249 -10.92 3.62 -9.27
C PHE A 249 -9.89 3.99 -8.20
N GLY A 250 -10.13 5.11 -7.55
CA GLY A 250 -9.18 5.70 -6.61
C GLY A 250 -9.81 6.14 -5.30
N MET A 251 -9.12 7.09 -4.67
CA MET A 251 -9.45 7.61 -3.35
C MET A 251 -10.80 8.32 -3.26
N GLY A 252 -11.37 8.74 -4.40
CA GLY A 252 -12.73 9.27 -4.45
C GLY A 252 -13.81 8.26 -4.03
N LEU A 253 -13.51 6.95 -4.07
CA LEU A 253 -14.37 5.92 -3.52
C LEU A 253 -13.95 5.49 -2.10
N THR A 254 -12.65 5.33 -1.85
CA THR A 254 -12.17 4.72 -0.61
C THR A 254 -12.14 5.68 0.57
N MET A 255 -12.01 6.99 0.33
CA MET A 255 -11.86 8.02 1.39
C MET A 255 -13.03 9.01 1.46
N THR A 256 -14.17 8.66 0.87
CA THR A 256 -15.42 9.42 0.98
C THR A 256 -16.44 8.68 1.85
N ARG A 257 -17.61 9.28 2.09
CA ARG A 257 -18.70 8.64 2.84
C ARG A 257 -19.02 7.29 2.19
N GLY A 258 -19.11 6.23 3.00
CA GLY A 258 -19.31 4.85 2.55
C GLY A 258 -18.02 4.02 2.55
N LYS A 259 -16.89 4.60 2.13
CA LYS A 259 -15.58 3.93 2.06
C LYS A 259 -15.64 2.58 1.34
N HIS A 260 -15.70 1.46 2.08
CA HIS A 260 -15.71 0.11 1.53
C HIS A 260 -17.04 -0.19 0.83
N THR A 261 -18.17 0.33 1.31
CA THR A 261 -19.47 0.10 0.67
C THR A 261 -19.54 0.69 -0.74
N ASN A 262 -18.83 1.79 -0.99
CA ASN A 262 -18.69 2.35 -2.33
C ASN A 262 -17.92 1.41 -3.24
N THR A 263 -16.80 0.87 -2.73
CA THR A 263 -15.99 -0.08 -3.51
C THR A 263 -16.74 -1.39 -3.73
N GLU A 264 -17.46 -1.91 -2.73
CA GLU A 264 -18.32 -3.09 -2.86
C GLU A 264 -19.35 -2.92 -3.98
N ALA A 265 -20.01 -1.76 -4.05
CA ALA A 265 -20.96 -1.47 -5.11
C ALA A 265 -20.31 -1.47 -6.50
N LEU A 266 -19.10 -0.92 -6.65
CA LEU A 266 -18.36 -0.94 -7.92
C LEU A 266 -17.89 -2.36 -8.31
N LEU A 267 -17.35 -3.13 -7.35
CA LEU A 267 -16.92 -4.51 -7.58
C LEU A 267 -18.11 -5.39 -7.96
N ALA A 268 -19.24 -5.23 -7.26
CA ALA A 268 -20.48 -5.94 -7.57
C ALA A 268 -21.04 -5.54 -8.94
N LEU A 269 -21.06 -4.24 -9.29
CA LEU A 269 -21.43 -3.78 -10.63
C LEU A 269 -20.54 -4.40 -11.71
N THR A 270 -19.23 -4.48 -11.47
CA THR A 270 -18.29 -5.10 -12.41
C THR A 270 -18.63 -6.58 -12.64
N ARG A 271 -18.98 -7.31 -11.57
CA ARG A 271 -19.47 -8.69 -11.66
C ARG A 271 -20.78 -8.78 -12.43
N ASP A 272 -21.74 -7.91 -12.13
CA ASP A 272 -23.06 -7.89 -12.78
C ASP A 272 -22.92 -7.64 -14.29
N MET A 273 -22.02 -6.73 -14.70
CA MET A 273 -21.73 -6.44 -16.11
C MET A 273 -21.21 -7.65 -16.90
N ASN A 274 -20.57 -8.62 -16.25
CA ASN A 274 -20.08 -9.84 -16.91
C ASN A 274 -21.20 -10.77 -17.39
N GLN A 275 -22.47 -10.50 -17.06
CA GLN A 275 -23.62 -11.16 -17.68
C GLN A 275 -23.92 -10.62 -19.09
N HIS A 276 -23.37 -9.45 -19.45
CA HIS A 276 -23.61 -8.78 -20.73
C HIS A 276 -22.36 -8.73 -21.61
N THR A 277 -21.23 -8.32 -21.04
CA THR A 277 -19.95 -8.20 -21.76
C THR A 277 -18.78 -8.32 -20.79
N ARG A 278 -17.56 -8.51 -21.29
CA ARG A 278 -16.40 -8.62 -20.41
C ARG A 278 -16.14 -7.29 -19.71
N PHE A 279 -16.21 -7.31 -18.38
CA PHE A 279 -15.86 -6.17 -17.54
C PHE A 279 -14.85 -6.57 -16.47
N VAL A 280 -13.92 -5.68 -16.16
CA VAL A 280 -12.92 -5.85 -15.11
C VAL A 280 -12.75 -4.55 -14.33
N CYS A 281 -12.25 -4.65 -13.12
CA CYS A 281 -11.95 -3.50 -12.27
C CYS A 281 -10.54 -3.63 -11.68
N LYS A 282 -9.84 -2.51 -11.55
CA LYS A 282 -8.58 -2.43 -10.81
C LYS A 282 -8.46 -1.12 -10.01
N PRO A 283 -8.03 -1.18 -8.74
CA PRO A 283 -7.71 0.02 -7.97
C PRO A 283 -6.44 0.72 -8.50
N ASN A 284 -6.44 2.04 -8.54
CA ASN A 284 -5.25 2.86 -8.78
C ASN A 284 -4.38 2.93 -7.52
N ARG A 285 -3.73 1.82 -7.17
CA ARG A 285 -2.86 1.67 -6.00
C ARG A 285 -1.76 2.75 -5.97
N GLY A 286 -1.60 3.42 -4.83
CA GLY A 286 -0.78 4.62 -4.67
C GLY A 286 0.72 4.42 -4.81
N HIS A 287 1.39 3.93 -3.75
CA HIS A 287 2.85 3.82 -3.67
C HIS A 287 3.44 2.72 -4.56
N GLY A 288 4.74 2.78 -4.84
CA GLY A 288 5.43 1.88 -5.76
C GLY A 288 5.40 0.41 -5.37
N ASN A 289 5.27 0.10 -4.07
CA ASN A 289 5.20 -1.28 -3.61
C ASN A 289 4.13 -1.54 -2.53
N VAL A 290 3.07 -0.71 -2.48
CA VAL A 290 1.93 -0.97 -1.59
C VAL A 290 1.25 -2.30 -1.90
N THR A 291 1.18 -2.68 -3.17
CA THR A 291 0.67 -4.00 -3.59
C THR A 291 1.56 -5.13 -3.08
N GLY A 292 2.88 -4.93 -3.03
CA GLY A 292 3.80 -5.94 -2.50
C GLY A 292 3.59 -6.13 -1.01
N ALA A 293 3.43 -5.02 -0.27
CA ALA A 293 3.18 -5.08 1.17
C ALA A 293 1.91 -5.89 1.47
N ASP A 294 0.81 -5.62 0.77
CA ASP A 294 -0.43 -6.39 0.93
C ASP A 294 -0.23 -7.88 0.64
N ASN A 295 0.46 -8.22 -0.46
CA ASN A 295 0.72 -9.61 -0.83
C ASN A 295 1.58 -10.30 0.24
N VAL A 296 2.66 -9.66 0.71
CA VAL A 296 3.57 -10.19 1.73
C VAL A 296 2.85 -10.45 3.04
N VAL A 297 2.13 -9.46 3.54
CA VAL A 297 1.38 -9.60 4.81
C VAL A 297 0.32 -10.69 4.63
N ALA A 298 -0.36 -10.75 3.48
CA ALA A 298 -1.36 -11.78 3.20
C ALA A 298 -0.79 -13.19 3.18
N TRP A 299 0.30 -13.47 2.46
CA TRP A 299 0.85 -14.84 2.43
C TRP A 299 1.54 -15.23 3.74
N ARG A 300 1.97 -14.27 4.58
CA ARG A 300 2.58 -14.54 5.89
C ARG A 300 1.55 -14.73 7.00
N THR A 301 0.41 -14.05 6.92
CA THR A 301 -0.55 -13.96 8.04
C THR A 301 -1.98 -14.39 7.68
N GLY A 302 -2.27 -14.59 6.40
CA GLY A 302 -3.62 -14.80 5.88
C GLY A 302 -4.40 -13.52 5.57
N TYR A 303 -3.87 -12.33 5.91
CA TYR A 303 -4.59 -11.05 5.78
C TYR A 303 -3.69 -9.91 5.25
N PRO A 304 -4.23 -8.91 4.54
CA PRO A 304 -3.40 -7.96 3.78
C PRO A 304 -2.86 -6.74 4.57
N PHE A 305 -3.48 -6.37 5.69
CA PHE A 305 -3.08 -5.21 6.54
C PHE A 305 -3.82 -5.30 7.89
N GLY A 306 -3.59 -4.39 8.84
CA GLY A 306 -4.33 -4.36 10.11
C GLY A 306 -4.41 -5.71 10.85
N VAL A 307 -3.27 -6.40 10.98
CA VAL A 307 -3.17 -7.73 11.58
C VAL A 307 -2.55 -7.64 12.97
N ASN A 308 -3.20 -8.19 13.99
CA ASN A 308 -2.66 -8.31 15.34
C ASN A 308 -2.10 -9.72 15.58
N LEU A 309 -0.85 -9.81 16.03
CA LEU A 309 -0.15 -11.08 16.33
C LEU A 309 0.02 -11.35 17.83
N THR A 310 -0.50 -10.48 18.71
CA THR A 310 -0.25 -10.53 20.17
C THR A 310 -0.70 -11.83 20.85
N ARG A 311 -1.62 -12.60 20.25
CA ARG A 311 -2.08 -13.90 20.78
C ARG A 311 -1.28 -15.12 20.29
N GLY A 312 -0.21 -14.91 19.51
CA GLY A 312 0.56 -15.97 18.86
C GLY A 312 -0.12 -16.56 17.61
N TYR A 313 -1.16 -15.90 17.10
CA TYR A 313 -1.79 -16.21 15.83
C TYR A 313 -2.40 -14.93 15.23
N PRO A 314 -2.54 -14.83 13.90
CA PRO A 314 -3.04 -13.63 13.24
C PRO A 314 -4.53 -13.40 13.50
N ARG A 315 -4.86 -12.18 13.92
CA ARG A 315 -6.22 -11.66 14.00
C ARG A 315 -6.35 -10.42 13.13
N PHE A 316 -7.37 -10.39 12.29
CA PHE A 316 -7.60 -9.29 11.35
C PHE A 316 -8.92 -8.61 11.65
N ASN A 317 -8.84 -7.32 11.97
CA ASN A 317 -10.01 -6.49 12.20
C ASN A 317 -9.66 -5.02 11.91
N PRO A 318 -9.73 -4.57 10.64
CA PRO A 318 -9.51 -3.17 10.29
C PRO A 318 -10.42 -2.22 11.07
N GLY A 319 -9.85 -1.14 11.60
CA GLY A 319 -10.51 -0.25 12.57
C GLY A 319 -10.17 -0.61 14.02
N GLU A 320 -9.97 -1.88 14.35
CA GLU A 320 -9.38 -2.31 15.62
C GLU A 320 -7.84 -2.32 15.54
N TYR A 321 -7.24 -2.93 14.52
CA TYR A 321 -5.78 -3.16 14.48
C TYR A 321 -5.01 -2.30 13.47
N THR A 322 -5.66 -1.31 12.86
CA THR A 322 -5.04 -0.38 11.91
C THR A 322 -4.23 0.69 12.65
N ALA A 323 -3.09 1.10 12.07
CA ALA A 323 -2.08 1.94 12.72
C ALA A 323 -2.66 3.27 13.21
N SER A 324 -3.43 3.96 12.36
CA SER A 324 -4.07 5.23 12.74
C SER A 324 -5.01 5.07 13.93
N ASP A 325 -5.74 3.94 14.01
CA ASP A 325 -6.73 3.70 15.06
C ASP A 325 -6.07 3.27 16.38
N VAL A 326 -5.10 2.36 16.32
CA VAL A 326 -4.28 1.90 17.46
C VAL A 326 -3.54 3.08 18.09
N LEU A 327 -2.93 3.95 17.28
CA LEU A 327 -2.25 5.15 17.76
C LEU A 327 -3.25 6.16 18.33
N ALA A 328 -4.37 6.42 17.64
CA ALA A 328 -5.37 7.36 18.14
C ALA A 328 -5.96 6.91 19.49
N ARG A 329 -6.14 5.62 19.73
CA ARG A 329 -6.64 5.11 21.01
C ARG A 329 -5.58 5.02 22.11
N GLY A 330 -4.32 5.28 21.80
CA GLY A 330 -3.23 5.26 22.78
C GLY A 330 -2.78 3.85 23.16
N GLU A 331 -3.04 2.85 22.30
CA GLU A 331 -2.85 1.43 22.64
C GLU A 331 -1.41 0.96 22.40
N ALA A 332 -0.76 1.44 21.33
CA ALA A 332 0.62 1.07 21.05
C ALA A 332 1.57 1.71 22.05
N ASP A 333 2.48 0.93 22.62
CA ASP A 333 3.50 1.40 23.57
C ASP A 333 4.91 1.50 22.96
N ALA A 334 5.09 1.01 21.73
CA ALA A 334 6.23 1.27 20.87
C ALA A 334 5.82 1.16 19.39
N ALA A 335 6.64 1.70 18.49
CA ALA A 335 6.41 1.52 17.06
C ALA A 335 7.69 1.32 16.24
N ILE A 336 7.55 0.69 15.08
CA ILE A 336 8.55 0.63 14.00
C ILE A 336 7.88 1.12 12.72
N ILE A 337 8.40 2.22 12.17
CA ILE A 337 7.88 2.90 10.99
C ILE A 337 8.86 2.71 9.84
N ILE A 338 8.44 2.00 8.80
CA ILE A 338 9.30 1.62 7.68
C ILE A 338 8.81 2.30 6.41
N ALA A 339 9.64 3.20 5.86
CA ALA A 339 9.39 3.91 4.61
C ALA A 339 7.99 4.55 4.56
N SER A 340 7.65 5.31 5.60
CA SER A 340 6.39 6.04 5.72
C SER A 340 6.53 7.22 6.67
N ASP A 341 5.68 8.24 6.45
CA ASP A 341 5.71 9.48 7.23
C ASP A 341 4.36 9.76 7.95
N PRO A 342 3.97 8.94 8.94
CA PRO A 342 2.74 9.14 9.71
C PRO A 342 2.69 10.49 10.43
N MET A 343 3.83 11.08 10.81
CA MET A 343 3.86 12.43 11.40
C MET A 343 3.40 13.53 10.44
N ALA A 344 3.44 13.32 9.13
CA ALA A 344 2.86 14.22 8.14
C ALA A 344 1.42 13.85 7.77
N ASN A 345 1.09 12.56 7.76
CA ASN A 345 -0.10 12.05 7.07
C ASN A 345 -1.21 11.51 7.98
N PHE A 346 -0.95 11.30 9.28
CA PHE A 346 -1.95 10.80 10.22
C PHE A 346 -2.72 11.91 10.93
N SER A 347 -3.86 11.53 11.52
CA SER A 347 -4.66 12.40 12.38
C SER A 347 -3.82 12.97 13.53
N GLU A 348 -4.19 14.15 14.01
CA GLU A 348 -3.50 14.82 15.12
C GLU A 348 -3.36 13.92 16.34
N ARG A 349 -4.45 13.28 16.76
CA ARG A 349 -4.47 12.37 17.90
C ARG A 349 -3.49 11.20 17.75
N ALA A 350 -3.40 10.60 16.56
CA ALA A 350 -2.44 9.53 16.29
C ALA A 350 -0.99 10.03 16.33
N ARG A 351 -0.74 11.25 15.82
CA ARG A 351 0.59 11.89 15.84
C ARG A 351 1.03 12.25 17.26
N GLU A 352 0.13 12.77 18.09
CA GLU A 352 0.40 13.07 19.50
C GLU A 352 0.81 11.83 20.26
N HIS A 353 0.07 10.72 20.08
CA HIS A 353 0.42 9.47 20.73
C HIS A 353 1.75 8.90 20.23
N LEU A 354 1.99 8.88 18.92
CA LEU A 354 3.26 8.42 18.35
C LEU A 354 4.47 9.20 18.91
N LYS A 355 4.32 10.52 19.15
CA LYS A 355 5.37 11.34 19.78
C LYS A 355 5.63 10.97 21.25
N SER A 356 4.65 10.36 21.92
CA SER A 356 4.73 10.06 23.36
C SER A 356 5.37 8.70 23.68
N ILE A 357 5.55 7.84 22.67
CA ILE A 357 6.10 6.49 22.80
C ILE A 357 7.46 6.36 22.10
N PRO A 358 8.35 5.46 22.54
CA PRO A 358 9.56 5.18 21.78
C PRO A 358 9.22 4.53 20.44
N TYR A 359 9.79 5.04 19.36
CA TYR A 359 9.65 4.42 18.05
C TYR A 359 10.91 4.46 17.20
N ILE A 360 11.00 3.49 16.30
CA ILE A 360 12.09 3.32 15.34
C ILE A 360 11.58 3.79 13.97
N ALA A 361 12.37 4.55 13.22
CA ALA A 361 12.01 5.03 11.89
C ALA A 361 13.08 4.68 10.86
N PHE A 362 12.66 4.24 9.67
CA PHE A 362 13.51 3.97 8.51
C PHE A 362 13.07 4.87 7.36
N ASP A 363 13.98 5.71 6.87
CA ASP A 363 13.73 6.55 5.71
C ASP A 363 15.06 6.93 5.02
N PRO A 364 15.13 6.97 3.68
CA PRO A 364 16.31 7.50 3.00
C PRO A 364 16.55 9.00 3.23
N LYS A 365 15.54 9.74 3.72
CA LYS A 365 15.59 11.19 3.91
C LYS A 365 15.07 11.61 5.29
N GLU A 366 15.34 12.85 5.65
CA GLU A 366 14.78 13.41 6.87
C GLU A 366 13.31 13.73 6.66
N THR A 367 12.46 13.21 7.53
CA THR A 367 11.02 13.47 7.54
C THR A 367 10.57 13.96 8.92
N PRO A 368 9.38 14.58 9.03
CA PRO A 368 8.72 14.79 10.31
C PRO A 368 8.72 13.55 11.22
N THR A 369 8.60 12.35 10.64
CA THR A 369 8.66 11.08 11.37
C THR A 369 10.07 10.75 11.86
N THR A 370 11.12 10.86 11.05
CA THR A 370 12.49 10.51 11.51
C THR A 370 13.00 11.47 12.59
N ARG A 371 12.62 12.77 12.54
CA ARG A 371 13.09 13.80 13.48
C ARG A 371 12.77 13.52 14.95
N ASN A 372 11.67 12.85 15.22
CA ASN A 372 11.19 12.62 16.59
C ASN A 372 11.37 11.15 17.03
N ALA A 373 12.04 10.33 16.22
CA ALA A 373 12.22 8.91 16.52
C ALA A 373 13.25 8.71 17.64
N GLU A 374 13.04 7.66 18.45
CA GLU A 374 14.02 7.21 19.43
C GLU A 374 15.26 6.63 18.72
N VAL A 375 15.03 5.90 17.63
CA VAL A 375 16.08 5.42 16.70
C VAL A 375 15.65 5.76 15.27
N ALA A 376 16.49 6.46 14.53
CA ALA A 376 16.27 6.75 13.11
C ALA A 376 17.41 6.16 12.28
N PHE A 377 17.07 5.31 11.32
CA PHE A 377 17.99 4.78 10.33
C PHE A 377 17.84 5.53 9.01
N THR A 378 18.95 6.11 8.56
CA THR A 378 19.07 6.62 7.19
C THR A 378 19.48 5.43 6.30
N VAL A 379 18.60 5.05 5.38
CA VAL A 379 18.77 3.82 4.57
C VAL A 379 18.98 4.10 3.09
N ALA A 380 19.59 3.17 2.38
CA ALA A 380 19.70 3.21 0.93
C ALA A 380 18.30 3.17 0.26
N THR A 381 18.10 3.95 -0.80
CA THR A 381 16.78 4.06 -1.45
C THR A 381 16.48 2.86 -2.33
N TYR A 382 15.39 2.14 -2.05
CA TYR A 382 14.95 1.01 -2.87
C TYR A 382 14.66 1.43 -4.32
N GLY A 383 15.15 0.66 -5.29
CA GLY A 383 14.95 0.95 -6.72
C GLY A 383 15.90 1.98 -7.31
N ILE A 384 16.64 2.73 -6.49
CA ILE A 384 17.74 3.59 -6.93
C ILE A 384 19.08 3.02 -6.49
N ASN A 385 19.22 2.64 -5.23
CA ASN A 385 20.46 2.10 -4.67
C ASN A 385 20.39 0.60 -4.40
N VAL A 386 19.21 0.07 -4.09
CA VAL A 386 19.03 -1.31 -3.63
C VAL A 386 18.17 -2.10 -4.61
N PRO A 387 18.59 -3.32 -5.01
CA PRO A 387 17.78 -4.21 -5.84
C PRO A 387 16.66 -4.85 -4.99
N GLY A 388 15.79 -5.62 -5.63
CA GLY A 388 14.73 -6.34 -4.94
C GLY A 388 13.48 -6.46 -5.80
N THR A 389 12.38 -6.85 -5.18
CA THR A 389 11.11 -7.08 -5.88
C THR A 389 10.04 -6.09 -5.43
N VAL A 390 9.29 -5.54 -6.39
CA VAL A 390 8.08 -4.74 -6.13
C VAL A 390 6.91 -5.25 -6.94
N TYR A 391 5.67 -5.00 -6.49
CA TYR A 391 4.46 -5.37 -7.21
C TYR A 391 3.75 -4.11 -7.73
N ARG A 392 3.43 -4.12 -9.03
CA ARG A 392 2.63 -3.08 -9.66
C ARG A 392 1.16 -3.17 -9.21
N MET A 393 0.36 -2.13 -9.47
CA MET A 393 -1.06 -2.08 -9.09
C MET A 393 -1.93 -3.25 -9.63
N ASP A 394 -1.42 -3.98 -10.62
CA ASP A 394 -2.04 -5.15 -11.22
C ASP A 394 -1.41 -6.49 -10.79
N ASP A 395 -0.74 -6.50 -9.64
CA ASP A 395 -0.16 -7.68 -9.00
C ASP A 395 1.00 -8.34 -9.77
N ILE A 396 1.53 -7.66 -10.79
CA ILE A 396 2.71 -8.14 -11.52
C ILE A 396 3.98 -7.81 -10.72
N PRO A 397 4.79 -8.82 -10.33
CA PRO A 397 6.09 -8.59 -9.70
C PRO A 397 7.10 -8.07 -10.73
N ILE A 398 7.83 -7.03 -10.36
CA ILE A 398 8.81 -6.33 -11.18
C ILE A 398 10.14 -6.27 -10.42
N PRO A 399 11.26 -6.74 -11.00
CA PRO A 399 12.57 -6.59 -10.39
C PRO A 399 13.04 -5.14 -10.45
N LEU A 400 13.70 -4.69 -9.39
CA LEU A 400 14.36 -3.39 -9.32
C LEU A 400 15.76 -3.46 -9.93
N ARG A 401 16.13 -2.43 -10.68
CA ARG A 401 17.45 -2.28 -11.32
C ARG A 401 18.12 -1.01 -10.78
N PRO A 402 18.98 -1.11 -9.75
CA PRO A 402 19.64 0.03 -9.15
C PRO A 402 20.48 0.84 -10.15
N ALA A 403 20.57 2.14 -9.90
CA ALA A 403 21.34 3.09 -10.68
C ALA A 403 22.82 3.11 -10.27
N PHE A 404 23.09 3.09 -8.96
CA PHE A 404 24.43 3.16 -8.36
C PHE A 404 24.36 2.82 -6.85
N ASP A 405 25.50 2.47 -6.25
CA ASP A 405 25.58 2.03 -4.86
C ASP A 405 25.41 3.18 -3.85
N CYS A 406 25.04 2.85 -2.61
CA CYS A 406 24.92 3.80 -1.50
C CYS A 406 25.80 3.35 -0.33
N HIS A 407 26.33 4.30 0.43
CA HIS A 407 27.13 4.01 1.62
C HIS A 407 26.26 3.70 2.86
N HIS A 408 24.98 4.10 2.85
CA HIS A 408 24.04 3.65 3.86
C HIS A 408 23.68 2.17 3.64
N PRO A 409 23.46 1.41 4.71
CA PRO A 409 22.89 0.07 4.58
C PRO A 409 21.48 0.13 3.99
N SER A 410 21.07 -0.97 3.37
CA SER A 410 19.66 -1.18 3.02
C SER A 410 18.82 -1.38 4.28
N ASP A 411 17.52 -1.09 4.17
CA ASP A 411 16.57 -1.44 5.23
C ASP A 411 16.51 -2.96 5.46
N LEU A 412 16.69 -3.78 4.41
CA LEU A 412 16.75 -5.24 4.53
C LEU A 412 17.86 -5.69 5.48
N GLU A 413 19.08 -5.18 5.31
CA GLU A 413 20.24 -5.55 6.13
C GLU A 413 20.00 -5.19 7.61
N ILE A 414 19.50 -3.99 7.88
CA ILE A 414 19.20 -3.56 9.25
C ILE A 414 18.06 -4.39 9.84
N LEU A 415 16.99 -4.65 9.08
CA LEU A 415 15.86 -5.44 9.55
C LEU A 415 16.28 -6.88 9.86
N GLN A 416 17.13 -7.49 9.05
CA GLN A 416 17.67 -8.84 9.31
C GLN A 416 18.51 -8.87 10.60
N ALA A 417 19.34 -7.85 10.81
CA ALA A 417 20.13 -7.74 12.04
C ALA A 417 19.24 -7.51 13.28
N ILE A 418 18.19 -6.68 13.16
CA ILE A 418 17.19 -6.51 14.23
C ILE A 418 16.46 -7.83 14.50
N GLU A 419 16.04 -8.57 13.46
CA GLU A 419 15.38 -9.86 13.63
C GLU A 419 16.27 -10.85 14.40
N ALA A 420 17.52 -11.00 13.97
CA ALA A 420 18.48 -11.87 14.65
C ALA A 420 18.64 -11.47 16.13
N ARG A 421 18.77 -10.16 16.40
CA ARG A 421 18.93 -9.67 17.76
C ARG A 421 17.68 -9.85 18.63
N VAL A 422 16.49 -9.66 18.06
CA VAL A 422 15.21 -9.93 18.73
C VAL A 422 15.11 -11.41 19.12
N GLN A 423 15.51 -12.32 18.21
CA GLN A 423 15.53 -13.76 18.49
C GLN A 423 16.47 -14.10 19.65
N GLU A 424 17.69 -13.57 19.67
CA GLU A 424 18.65 -13.77 20.76
C GLU A 424 18.08 -13.33 22.12
N ILE A 425 17.50 -12.13 22.20
CA ILE A 425 16.91 -11.59 23.43
C ILE A 425 15.75 -12.48 23.91
N ARG A 426 14.89 -12.94 22.98
CA ARG A 426 13.76 -13.84 23.31
C ARG A 426 14.26 -15.19 23.85
N VAL A 427 15.26 -15.80 23.22
CA VAL A 427 15.83 -17.09 23.66
C VAL A 427 16.48 -16.96 25.04
N GLN A 428 17.23 -15.89 25.31
CA GLN A 428 17.80 -15.61 26.64
C GLN A 428 16.70 -15.41 27.71
N GLY A 429 15.58 -14.78 27.34
CA GLY A 429 14.40 -14.66 28.20
C GLY A 429 13.75 -16.01 28.55
N PHE A 430 13.73 -16.96 27.62
CA PHE A 430 13.25 -18.32 27.87
C PHE A 430 14.19 -19.12 28.79
N HIS A 431 15.50 -19.06 28.57
CA HIS A 431 16.46 -19.80 29.43
C HIS A 431 16.53 -19.23 30.87
N SER A 432 16.40 -17.92 31.03
CA SER A 432 16.33 -17.30 32.37
C SER A 432 15.03 -17.58 33.12
N THR A 433 13.93 -17.92 32.43
CA THR A 433 12.68 -18.37 33.05
C THR A 433 12.70 -19.87 33.37
N GLU A 434 13.38 -20.70 32.58
CA GLU A 434 13.61 -22.12 32.88
C GLU A 434 14.59 -22.32 34.06
N GLU A 435 15.66 -21.54 34.19
CA GLU A 435 16.56 -21.62 35.35
C GLU A 435 15.89 -21.18 36.67
N ASN A 436 14.87 -20.32 36.60
CA ASN A 436 14.06 -19.91 37.77
C ASN A 436 12.82 -20.79 38.00
N THR A 437 12.58 -21.78 37.14
CA THR A 437 11.51 -22.75 37.31
C THR A 437 12.08 -24.16 37.35
N SER A 438 12.72 -24.49 38.48
CA SER A 438 12.78 -25.88 38.95
C SER A 438 11.34 -26.35 39.23
N LEU A 439 10.64 -26.75 38.16
CA LEU A 439 9.32 -27.38 38.18
C LEU A 439 9.43 -28.90 38.31
N ARG A 440 10.49 -29.40 38.96
CA ARG A 440 10.45 -30.75 39.52
C ARG A 440 9.84 -30.63 40.92
N PRO A 441 8.57 -30.98 41.14
CA PRO A 441 8.11 -31.23 42.50
C PRO A 441 9.01 -32.32 43.08
N ALA A 442 9.48 -32.13 44.32
CA ALA A 442 10.11 -33.20 45.08
C ALA A 442 9.14 -34.38 45.06
N ARG A 443 9.57 -35.51 44.46
CA ARG A 443 8.83 -36.76 44.58
C ARG A 443 8.90 -37.18 46.03
N GLU A 444 7.82 -36.97 46.78
CA GLU A 444 7.56 -37.79 47.96
C GLU A 444 7.37 -39.23 47.47
N LEU A 445 8.33 -40.10 47.78
CA LEU A 445 8.12 -41.53 47.71
C LEU A 445 7.10 -41.91 48.80
N ALA A 446 6.07 -42.64 48.39
CA ALA A 446 4.93 -43.01 49.24
C ALA A 446 5.26 -44.06 50.33
N ASP A 447 6.51 -44.16 50.76
CA ASP A 447 6.95 -45.13 51.76
C ASP A 447 7.99 -44.59 52.75
N GLY A 448 7.94 -43.29 53.10
CA GLY A 448 8.46 -42.79 54.38
C GLY A 448 9.91 -43.15 54.74
N SER A 449 10.78 -43.43 53.77
CA SER A 449 12.20 -43.70 54.00
C SER A 449 13.07 -42.66 53.31
N ILE A 450 13.95 -42.03 54.11
CA ILE A 450 14.96 -41.09 53.63
C ILE A 450 16.12 -41.92 53.09
N ALA A 451 16.49 -41.71 51.83
CA ALA A 451 17.76 -42.19 51.29
C ALA A 451 18.70 -40.99 51.12
N GLU A 452 19.95 -41.18 51.58
CA GLU A 452 21.06 -40.20 51.57
C GLU A 452 21.39 -39.61 50.19
#